data_AF-A0A520ECQ9-F1
#
_entry.id   AF-A0A520ECQ9-F1
#
_cell.length_a   1.000
_cell.length_b   1.000
_cell.length_c   1.000
_cell.angle_alpha   90.00
_cell.angle_beta   90.00
_cell.angle_gamma   90.00
#
_symmetry.space_group_name_H-M   'P 1'
#
loop_
_entity.id
_entity.type
_entity.pdbx_description
1 polymer ?
#
loop_
_entity_poly.entity_id
_entity_poly.type
_entity_poly.pdbx_seq_one_letter_code
_entity_poly.pdbx_strand_id
1 'polypeptide(L)' 'MIILTDTSTRSSLVNASRKEKTDLTLPDGFDTIDFDALDYLGWRDPKMGRRAYAIVPTLDGE' A
#
# COMPACT_ATOMS: atom_id res chain seq x y z
N MET A 1 15.19 7.53 2.34
CA MET A 1 14.64 6.18 2.31
C MET A 1 13.16 6.26 2.65
N ILE A 2 12.27 5.92 1.72
CA ILE A 2 10.83 5.87 1.97
C ILE A 2 10.52 4.55 2.66
N ILE A 3 10.24 4.62 3.96
CA ILE A 3 9.82 3.45 4.73
C ILE A 3 8.30 3.37 4.67
N LEU A 4 7.78 2.35 3.99
CA LEU A 4 6.34 2.14 3.90
C LEU A 4 5.83 1.50 5.20
N THR A 5 4.98 2.23 5.92
CA THR A 5 4.28 1.73 7.12
C THR A 5 2.81 1.44 6.81
N ASP A 6 2.17 0.59 7.60
CA ASP A 6 0.71 0.34 7.51
C ASP A 6 -0.07 1.67 7.54
N THR A 7 0.26 2.56 8.48
CA THR A 7 -0.39 3.85 8.64
C THR A 7 -0.22 4.72 7.40
N SER A 8 1.01 4.89 6.91
CA SER A 8 1.28 5.68 5.70
C SER A 8 0.57 5.12 4.47
N THR A 9 0.53 3.79 4.34
CA THR A 9 -0.15 3.11 3.22
C THR A 9 -1.64 3.39 3.22
N ARG A 10 -2.30 3.25 4.39
CA ARG A 10 -3.74 3.52 4.50
C ARG A 10 -4.06 5.01 4.30
N SER A 11 -3.18 5.93 4.71
CA SER A 11 -3.38 7.36 4.42
C SER A 11 -3.29 7.67 2.93
N SER A 12 -2.35 7.04 2.19
CA SER A 12 -2.15 7.29 0.75
C SER A 12 -3.30 6.84 -0.15
N LEU A 13 -4.17 5.93 0.32
CA LEU A 13 -5.33 5.46 -0.44
C LEU A 13 -6.49 6.48 -0.45
N VAL A 14 -6.26 7.72 -0.88
CA VAL A 14 -7.27 8.80 -0.87
C VAL A 14 -8.52 8.51 -1.71
N ASN A 15 -8.40 7.61 -2.69
CA ASN A 15 -9.47 7.13 -3.57
C ASN A 15 -10.26 5.93 -2.99
N ALA A 16 -9.90 5.43 -1.81
CA ALA A 16 -10.59 4.32 -1.16
C ALA A 16 -11.50 4.82 -0.04
N SER A 17 -12.65 4.16 0.13
CA SER A 17 -13.54 4.39 1.26
C SER A 17 -12.87 4.04 2.59
N ARG A 18 -13.39 4.58 3.70
CA ARG A 18 -12.91 4.24 5.05
C ARG A 18 -12.93 2.72 5.30
N LYS A 19 -13.98 2.03 4.83
CA LYS A 19 -14.11 0.58 4.98
C LYS A 19 -13.05 -0.19 4.17
N GLU A 20 -12.77 0.23 2.95
CA GLU A 20 -11.71 -0.40 2.15
C GLU A 20 -10.33 -0.20 2.77
N LYS A 21 -10.09 0.99 3.35
CA LYS A 21 -8.86 1.26 4.11
C LYS A 21 -8.74 0.41 5.35
N THR A 22 -9.81 0.12 6.08
CA THR A 22 -9.73 -0.70 7.30
C THR A 22 -9.65 -2.19 7.00
N ASP A 23 -10.33 -2.65 5.95
CA ASP A 23 -10.42 -4.06 5.58
C ASP A 23 -9.18 -4.57 4.82
N LEU A 24 -8.33 -3.65 4.32
CA LEU A 24 -7.11 -3.96 3.59
C LEU A 24 -6.18 -4.86 4.42
N THR A 25 -5.80 -5.99 3.81
CA THR A 25 -4.79 -6.91 4.32
C THR A 25 -3.48 -6.67 3.59
N LEU A 26 -2.43 -6.36 4.35
CA LEU A 26 -1.08 -6.18 3.80
C LEU A 26 -0.51 -7.51 3.31
N PRO A 27 0.39 -7.50 2.32
CA PRO A 27 1.11 -8.70 1.90
C PRO A 27 2.07 -9.18 2.99
N ASP A 28 2.45 -10.45 2.93
CA ASP A 28 3.45 -11.01 3.84
C ASP A 28 4.79 -10.29 3.67
N GLY A 29 5.48 -10.02 4.79
CA GLY A 29 6.77 -9.33 4.79
C GLY A 29 6.70 -7.85 4.41
N PHE A 30 5.52 -7.23 4.46
CA PHE A 30 5.31 -5.83 4.07
C PHE A 30 6.31 -4.85 4.70
N ASP A 31 6.63 -5.04 5.98
CA ASP A 31 7.59 -4.23 6.75
C ASP A 31 9.04 -4.37 6.31
N THR A 32 9.35 -5.38 5.50
CA THR A 32 10.68 -5.64 4.95
C THR A 32 10.85 -5.17 3.50
N ILE A 33 9.79 -4.62 2.89
CA ILE A 33 9.83 -4.15 1.50
C ILE A 33 10.65 -2.86 1.42
N ASP A 34 11.71 -2.89 0.63
CA ASP A 34 12.46 -1.70 0.24
C ASP A 34 11.72 -0.97 -0.88
N PHE A 35 10.91 0.03 -0.50
CA PHE A 35 10.07 0.75 -1.44
C PHE A 35 10.88 1.68 -2.36
N ASP A 36 12.05 2.15 -1.92
CA ASP A 36 12.91 3.00 -2.76
C ASP A 36 13.50 2.23 -3.96
N ALA A 37 13.58 0.90 -3.85
CA ALA A 37 14.02 0.02 -4.93
C ALA A 37 12.90 -0.35 -5.91
N LEU A 38 11.67 0.14 -5.70
CA LEU A 38 10.49 -0.19 -6.51
C LEU A 38 9.95 1.03 -7.25
N ASP A 39 9.55 0.84 -8.51
CA ASP A 39 8.78 1.86 -9.24
C ASP A 39 7.37 2.04 -8.65
N TYR A 40 6.80 0.97 -8.10
CA TYR A 40 5.53 0.93 -7.37
C TYR A 40 5.41 -0.39 -6.59
N LEU A 41 4.54 -0.42 -5.58
CA LEU A 41 4.18 -1.63 -4.84
C LEU A 41 2.74 -2.02 -5.16
N GLY A 42 2.55 -3.17 -5.81
CA GLY A 42 1.23 -3.71 -6.10
C GLY A 42 1.02 -5.08 -5.44
N TRP A 43 -0.17 -5.33 -4.89
CA TRP A 43 -0.53 -6.66 -4.39
C TRP A 43 -2.02 -6.94 -4.51
N ARG A 44 -2.37 -8.23 -4.46
CA ARG A 44 -3.76 -8.70 -4.33
C ARG A 44 -4.03 -8.99 -2.87
N ASP A 45 -5.19 -8.61 -2.36
CA ASP A 45 -5.53 -8.85 -0.97
C ASP A 45 -5.61 -10.36 -0.69
N PRO A 46 -4.80 -10.90 0.26
CA PRO A 46 -4.78 -12.34 0.55
C PRO A 46 -6.12 -12.89 1.07
N LYS A 47 -6.94 -12.04 1.71
CA LYS A 47 -8.26 -12.41 2.27
C LYS A 47 -9.40 -12.05 1.33
N MET A 48 -9.25 -10.99 0.54
CA MET A 48 -10.25 -10.48 -0.38
C MET A 48 -9.79 -10.63 -1.83
N GLY A 49 -9.78 -11.87 -2.32
CA GLY A 49 -9.25 -12.21 -3.64
C GLY A 49 -9.89 -11.51 -4.85
N ARG A 50 -10.85 -10.58 -4.72
CA ARG A 50 -11.32 -9.70 -5.80
C ARG A 50 -10.82 -8.26 -5.69
N ARG A 51 -9.98 -7.95 -4.70
CA ARG A 51 -9.36 -6.64 -4.47
C ARG A 51 -7.87 -6.70 -4.74
N ALA A 52 -7.35 -5.63 -5.34
CA ALA A 52 -5.94 -5.40 -5.52
C ALA A 52 -5.64 -3.93 -5.22
N TYR A 53 -4.43 -3.66 -4.78
CA TYR A 53 -3.94 -2.36 -4.39
C TYR A 53 -2.65 -2.05 -5.13
N ALA A 54 -2.43 -0.76 -5.39
CA ALA A 54 -1.20 -0.23 -5.93
C ALA A 54 -0.84 1.05 -5.18
N ILE A 55 0.39 1.12 -4.70
CA ILE A 55 1.01 2.30 -4.10
C ILE A 55 2.09 2.76 -5.05
N VAL A 56 1.98 4.00 -5.50
CA VAL A 56 2.87 4.60 -6.50
C VAL A 56 3.51 5.84 -5.86
N PRO A 57 4.83 6.05 -6.03
CA PRO A 57 5.47 7.30 -5.63
C PRO A 57 4.80 8.48 -6.31
N THR A 58 4.45 9.51 -5.54
CA THR A 58 3.98 10.79 -6.10
C THR A 58 5.18 11.57 -6.63
N LEU A 59 5.00 12.29 -7.74
CA LEU A 59 6.07 13.13 -8.33
C LEU A 59 6.55 14.24 -7.38
N ASP A 60 5.74 14.57 -6.37
CA ASP A 60 5.97 15.66 -5.43
C ASP A 60 6.67 15.21 -4.13
N GLY A 61 6.86 13.90 -3.91
CA GLY A 61 7.74 13.39 -2.85
C GLY A 61 7.31 13.66 -1.40
N GLU A 62 6.01 13.85 -1.13
CA GLU A 62 5.45 13.87 0.24
C GLU A 62 4.69 12.58 0.59
#